data_AF-A0A2G6PEH9-F1
#
_entry.id   AF-A0A2G6PEH9-F1
#
_cell.length_a   1.000
_cell.length_b   1.000
_cell.length_c   1.000
_cell.angle_alpha   90.00
_cell.angle_beta   90.00
_cell.angle_gamma   90.00
#
_symmetry.space_group_name_H-M   'P 1'
#
loop_
_entity.id
_entity.type
_entity.pdbx_description
1 polymer ?
#
loop_
_entity_poly.entity_id
_entity_poly.type
_entity_poly.pdbx_seq_one_letter_code
_entity_poly.pdbx_strand_id
1 'polypeptide(L)'
;MQNLYNVNVVAQDVLPTPEKIKQQFPLNEATAQAVFQARETVKRILDRKDPRLFVVVGPCSIHDIEAARDYAQRLKALAEEVKETLFIIMRVYFEKPRTTVGWKGLINDPYMDDSFRIDEGLTLARSLLLELTAMGLPTGTEALDPIIPQYLSDVLVWTAIGARTTESQTHREIASGLSTPVGFKNGTNGSLEVAINALQSAANPHSFLGINQFGQSAVIRTRGNHYGHIVLRGGDRRPNYDSVSIALCEKALQAKKMPANIVVDCSHANSFKNPAMQPLVIRDCTHQIVEGNQSIVGLMIESNIGWGNQSLTDDRSQLKYGVSITDACIDWETTETTLREAHARLKDVLPNRHTQ
;
A
#
# COMPACT_ATOMS: atom_id res chain seq x y z
N MET A 1 22.97 42.67 -11.05
CA MET A 1 22.78 41.81 -9.87
C MET A 1 22.80 40.37 -10.36
N GLN A 2 23.64 39.50 -9.79
CA GLN A 2 23.52 38.07 -10.06
C GLN A 2 22.16 37.59 -9.54
N ASN A 3 21.44 36.77 -10.32
CA ASN A 3 20.19 36.19 -9.87
C ASN A 3 20.48 35.14 -8.80
N LEU A 4 20.00 35.35 -7.58
CA LEU A 4 20.19 34.44 -6.44
C LEU A 4 19.00 33.50 -6.23
N TYR A 5 17.87 33.74 -6.89
CA TYR A 5 16.62 33.02 -6.65
C TYR A 5 16.23 32.17 -7.87
N ASN A 6 15.76 30.95 -7.63
CA ASN A 6 15.23 30.05 -8.66
C ASN A 6 16.17 29.79 -9.85
N VAL A 7 17.49 29.85 -9.64
CA VAL A 7 18.48 29.65 -10.72
C VAL A 7 18.41 28.27 -11.38
N ASN A 8 17.83 27.29 -10.69
CA ASN A 8 17.62 25.92 -11.18
C ASN A 8 16.12 25.56 -11.35
N VAL A 9 15.21 26.55 -11.32
CA VAL A 9 13.76 26.33 -11.45
C VAL A 9 13.31 26.86 -12.81
N VAL A 10 12.83 25.96 -13.67
CA VAL A 10 12.43 26.31 -15.04
C VAL A 10 11.03 26.95 -15.08
N ALA A 11 10.09 26.42 -14.30
CA ALA A 11 8.70 26.88 -14.26
C ALA A 11 8.04 26.52 -12.92
N GLN A 12 6.88 27.12 -12.65
CA GLN A 12 6.03 26.83 -11.50
C GLN A 12 4.57 26.83 -11.94
N ASP A 13 3.94 25.65 -11.87
CA ASP A 13 2.51 25.48 -12.13
C ASP A 13 1.76 25.29 -10.82
N VAL A 14 0.61 25.94 -10.68
CA VAL A 14 -0.19 25.87 -9.46
C VAL A 14 -1.18 24.72 -9.57
N LEU A 15 -1.14 23.79 -8.61
CA LEU A 15 -2.11 22.70 -8.53
C LEU A 15 -3.48 23.19 -8.02
N PRO A 16 -4.59 22.59 -8.48
CA PRO A 16 -5.89 22.75 -7.84
C PRO A 16 -5.80 22.41 -6.35
N THR A 17 -6.57 23.10 -5.50
CA THR A 17 -6.56 22.81 -4.06
C THR A 17 -7.17 21.43 -3.76
N PRO A 18 -6.80 20.78 -2.63
CA PRO A 18 -7.44 19.54 -2.21
C PRO A 18 -8.96 19.64 -2.11
N GLU A 19 -9.46 20.76 -1.58
CA GLU A 19 -10.90 21.03 -1.49
C GLU A 19 -11.56 21.06 -2.86
N LYS A 20 -10.98 21.76 -3.85
CA LYS A 20 -11.54 21.87 -5.20
C LYS A 20 -11.66 20.49 -5.87
N ILE A 21 -10.62 19.66 -5.76
CA ILE A 21 -10.63 18.30 -6.28
C ILE A 21 -11.71 17.44 -5.58
N LYS A 22 -11.84 17.56 -4.25
CA LYS A 22 -12.87 16.84 -3.48
C LYS A 22 -14.29 17.29 -3.78
N GLN A 23 -14.50 18.57 -4.09
CA GLN A 23 -15.81 19.09 -4.52
C GLN A 23 -16.18 18.58 -5.91
N GLN A 24 -15.22 18.49 -6.82
CA GLN A 24 -15.44 17.95 -8.17
C GLN A 24 -15.68 16.44 -8.15
N PHE A 25 -15.01 15.71 -7.24
CA PHE A 25 -15.12 14.27 -7.07
C PHE A 25 -15.50 13.95 -5.61
N PRO A 26 -16.78 14.12 -5.24
CA PRO A 26 -17.22 14.00 -3.85
C PRO A 26 -17.25 12.54 -3.39
N LEU A 27 -16.81 12.32 -2.15
CA LEU A 27 -17.06 11.09 -1.43
C LEU A 27 -18.49 11.12 -0.88
N ASN A 28 -19.39 10.32 -1.46
CA ASN A 28 -20.77 10.24 -0.97
C ASN A 28 -20.85 9.51 0.39
N GLU A 29 -21.98 9.67 1.09
CA GLU A 29 -22.16 9.14 2.44
C GLU A 29 -22.05 7.60 2.52
N ALA A 30 -22.63 6.88 1.56
CA ALA A 30 -22.58 5.41 1.53
C ALA A 30 -21.14 4.90 1.38
N THR A 31 -20.38 5.49 0.46
CA THR A 31 -18.97 5.16 0.24
C THR A 31 -18.12 5.59 1.44
N ALA A 32 -18.39 6.75 2.06
CA ALA A 32 -17.70 7.19 3.29
C ALA A 32 -17.90 6.18 4.43
N GLN A 33 -19.13 5.69 4.62
CA GLN A 33 -19.44 4.68 5.62
C GLN A 33 -18.72 3.36 5.31
N ALA A 34 -18.65 2.96 4.04
CA ALA A 34 -17.92 1.76 3.63
C ALA A 34 -16.41 1.88 3.95
N VAL A 35 -15.78 3.02 3.66
CA VAL A 35 -14.38 3.29 4.02
C VAL A 35 -14.18 3.23 5.53
N PHE A 36 -15.08 3.85 6.29
CA PHE A 36 -15.03 3.82 7.76
C PHE A 36 -15.07 2.38 8.29
N GLN A 37 -16.04 1.58 7.86
CA GLN A 37 -16.17 0.18 8.29
C GLN A 37 -14.98 -0.69 7.86
N ALA A 38 -14.44 -0.45 6.66
CA ALA A 38 -13.24 -1.13 6.19
C ALA A 38 -12.01 -0.79 7.05
N ARG A 39 -11.84 0.48 7.45
CA ARG A 39 -10.78 0.88 8.39
C ARG A 39 -10.95 0.24 9.76
N GLU A 40 -12.17 0.23 10.29
CA GLU A 40 -12.47 -0.44 11.57
C GLU A 40 -12.20 -1.95 11.49
N THR A 41 -12.48 -2.59 10.35
CA THR A 41 -12.14 -3.99 10.12
C THR A 41 -10.63 -4.24 10.22
N VAL A 42 -9.81 -3.45 9.53
CA VAL A 42 -8.35 -3.57 9.61
C VAL A 42 -7.84 -3.33 11.04
N LYS A 43 -8.39 -2.34 11.74
CA LYS A 43 -8.06 -2.08 13.16
C LYS A 43 -8.42 -3.27 14.04
N ARG A 44 -9.59 -3.89 13.84
CA ARG A 44 -10.01 -5.08 14.60
C ARG A 44 -9.11 -6.28 14.32
N ILE A 45 -8.62 -6.47 13.09
CA ILE A 45 -7.63 -7.50 12.77
C ILE A 45 -6.32 -7.22 13.52
N LEU A 46 -5.84 -5.97 13.51
CA LEU A 46 -4.64 -5.55 14.25
C LEU A 46 -4.79 -5.69 15.77
N ASP A 47 -6.00 -5.53 16.29
CA ASP A 47 -6.37 -5.69 17.70
C ASP A 47 -6.75 -7.15 18.07
N ARG A 48 -6.70 -8.09 17.13
CA ARG A 48 -7.08 -9.52 17.31
C ARG A 48 -8.54 -9.75 17.67
N LYS A 49 -9.41 -8.78 17.36
CA LYS A 49 -10.87 -8.82 17.54
C LYS A 49 -11.60 -9.29 16.28
N ASP A 50 -10.88 -9.44 15.19
CA ASP A 50 -11.32 -10.08 13.96
C ASP A 50 -10.23 -11.11 13.60
N PRO A 51 -10.56 -12.41 13.50
CA PRO A 51 -9.56 -13.46 13.31
C PRO A 51 -8.97 -13.49 11.89
N ARG A 52 -9.58 -12.77 10.93
CA ARG A 52 -9.18 -12.77 9.53
C ARG A 52 -7.79 -12.17 9.32
N LEU A 53 -7.17 -12.52 8.20
CA LEU A 53 -5.99 -11.81 7.69
C LEU A 53 -6.44 -10.71 6.73
N PHE A 54 -5.81 -9.55 6.73
CA PHE A 54 -5.99 -8.61 5.62
C PHE A 54 -4.96 -8.87 4.52
N VAL A 55 -5.36 -8.73 3.25
CA VAL A 55 -4.47 -8.98 2.11
C VAL A 55 -4.50 -7.76 1.19
N VAL A 56 -3.36 -7.10 1.06
CA VAL A 56 -3.17 -5.97 0.14
C VAL A 56 -2.67 -6.53 -1.20
N VAL A 57 -3.55 -6.65 -2.19
CA VAL A 57 -3.27 -7.37 -3.44
C VAL A 57 -3.69 -6.56 -4.67
N GLY A 58 -2.84 -6.53 -5.69
CA GLY A 58 -3.10 -5.80 -6.93
C GLY A 58 -1.83 -5.37 -7.65
N PRO A 59 -1.96 -4.54 -8.71
CA PRO A 59 -0.84 -4.21 -9.58
C PRO A 59 0.32 -3.53 -8.83
N CYS A 60 1.56 -3.73 -9.30
CA CYS A 60 2.72 -3.01 -8.77
C CYS A 60 2.50 -1.49 -8.82
N SER A 61 2.02 -0.99 -9.96
CA SER A 61 1.56 0.38 -10.17
C SER A 61 0.47 0.43 -11.27
N ILE A 62 -0.53 1.28 -11.11
CA ILE A 62 -1.62 1.46 -12.08
C ILE A 62 -1.23 2.51 -13.11
N HIS A 63 -1.20 2.11 -14.38
CA HIS A 63 -0.93 2.97 -15.54
C HIS A 63 -2.10 3.00 -16.56
N ASP A 64 -2.98 2.01 -16.48
CA ASP A 64 -4.17 1.86 -17.31
C ASP A 64 -5.40 1.74 -16.40
N ILE A 65 -6.31 2.71 -16.53
CA ILE A 65 -7.53 2.81 -15.73
C ILE A 65 -8.52 1.69 -16.08
N GLU A 66 -8.64 1.31 -17.35
CA GLU A 66 -9.60 0.28 -17.76
C GLU A 66 -9.13 -1.10 -17.29
N ALA A 67 -7.84 -1.39 -17.43
CA ALA A 67 -7.27 -2.61 -16.86
C ALA A 67 -7.41 -2.67 -15.32
N ALA A 68 -7.27 -1.53 -14.63
CA ALA A 68 -7.49 -1.47 -13.19
C ALA A 68 -8.96 -1.75 -12.81
N ARG A 69 -9.93 -1.27 -13.60
CA ARG A 69 -11.36 -1.55 -13.40
C ARG A 69 -11.70 -3.03 -13.62
N ASP A 70 -11.19 -3.64 -14.69
CA ASP A 70 -11.35 -5.08 -14.95
C ASP A 70 -10.74 -5.91 -13.81
N TYR A 71 -9.49 -5.62 -13.43
CA TYR A 71 -8.84 -6.29 -12.30
C TYR A 71 -9.68 -6.17 -11.01
N ALA A 72 -10.24 -4.99 -10.74
CA ALA A 72 -11.07 -4.76 -9.56
C ALA A 72 -12.40 -5.54 -9.58
N GLN A 73 -13.03 -5.68 -10.74
CA GLN A 73 -14.25 -6.49 -10.89
C GLN A 73 -13.98 -7.96 -10.56
N ARG A 74 -12.86 -8.49 -11.08
CA ARG A 74 -12.42 -9.86 -10.77
C ARG A 74 -12.07 -10.00 -9.28
N LEU A 75 -11.33 -9.04 -8.73
CA LEU A 75 -10.92 -9.04 -7.32
C LEU A 75 -12.12 -8.95 -6.37
N LYS A 76 -13.16 -8.18 -6.73
CA LYS A 76 -14.39 -8.11 -5.95
C LYS A 76 -15.09 -9.47 -5.84
N ALA A 77 -15.19 -10.22 -6.95
CA ALA A 77 -15.78 -11.55 -6.94
C ALA A 77 -15.00 -12.50 -6.02
N LEU A 78 -13.67 -12.53 -6.17
CA LEU A 78 -12.80 -13.34 -5.31
C LEU A 78 -12.89 -12.92 -3.84
N ALA A 79 -12.93 -11.61 -3.56
CA ALA A 79 -13.03 -11.09 -2.19
C ALA A 79 -14.30 -11.58 -1.49
N GLU A 80 -15.42 -11.67 -2.19
CA GLU A 80 -16.67 -12.23 -1.66
C GLU A 80 -16.54 -13.73 -1.33
N GLU A 81 -15.85 -14.49 -2.17
CA GLU A 81 -15.62 -15.93 -1.94
C GLU A 81 -14.77 -16.22 -0.70
N VAL A 82 -13.73 -15.42 -0.45
CA VAL A 82 -12.76 -15.67 0.63
C VAL A 82 -13.01 -14.85 1.90
N LYS A 83 -14.10 -14.07 1.94
CA LYS A 83 -14.36 -13.04 2.97
C LYS A 83 -14.39 -13.52 4.42
N GLU A 84 -14.68 -14.81 4.64
CA GLU A 84 -14.73 -15.43 5.96
C GLU A 84 -13.33 -15.56 6.58
N THR A 85 -12.26 -15.53 5.77
CA THR A 85 -10.87 -15.70 6.24
C THR A 85 -9.96 -14.55 5.85
N LEU A 86 -10.18 -13.96 4.68
CA LEU A 86 -9.33 -12.92 4.11
C LEU A 86 -10.14 -11.65 3.91
N PHE A 87 -9.66 -10.55 4.48
CA PHE A 87 -10.15 -9.20 4.21
C PHE A 87 -9.32 -8.59 3.07
N ILE A 88 -9.83 -8.64 1.85
CA ILE A 88 -9.13 -8.16 0.65
C ILE A 88 -9.15 -6.63 0.60
N ILE A 89 -7.96 -6.06 0.36
CA ILE A 89 -7.74 -4.64 0.08
C ILE A 89 -7.03 -4.57 -1.27
N MET A 90 -7.63 -3.88 -2.24
CA MET A 90 -6.97 -3.68 -3.53
C MET A 90 -5.77 -2.75 -3.36
N ARG A 91 -4.62 -3.20 -3.86
CA ARG A 91 -3.41 -2.38 -3.99
C ARG A 91 -3.60 -1.38 -5.14
N VAL A 92 -3.75 -0.09 -4.81
CA VAL A 92 -3.94 1.02 -5.75
C VAL A 92 -2.77 1.99 -5.61
N TYR A 93 -1.65 1.63 -6.23
CA TYR A 93 -0.42 2.41 -6.20
C TYR A 93 -0.29 3.14 -7.53
N PHE A 94 -0.17 4.46 -7.48
CA PHE A 94 -0.07 5.27 -8.71
C PHE A 94 1.36 5.43 -9.19
N GLU A 95 2.34 5.23 -8.31
CA GLU A 95 3.73 5.51 -8.61
C GLU A 95 4.64 4.45 -8.03
N LYS A 96 5.88 4.44 -8.53
CA LYS A 96 6.95 3.64 -7.99
C LYS A 96 8.19 4.51 -7.78
N PRO A 97 8.75 4.58 -6.57
CA PRO A 97 9.98 5.32 -6.33
C PRO A 97 11.17 4.73 -7.11
N ARG A 98 11.75 5.50 -8.03
CA ARG A 98 12.91 5.11 -8.85
C ARG A 98 14.12 5.98 -8.56
N THR A 99 15.31 5.39 -8.57
CA THR A 99 16.61 6.08 -8.49
C THR A 99 17.20 6.39 -9.86
N THR A 100 16.54 5.93 -10.94
CA THR A 100 16.94 6.13 -12.34
C THR A 100 15.80 6.78 -13.14
N VAL A 101 16.09 7.21 -14.37
CA VAL A 101 15.09 7.72 -15.32
C VAL A 101 14.06 6.62 -15.65
N GLY A 102 12.79 7.01 -15.76
CA GLY A 102 11.65 6.13 -16.02
C GLY A 102 10.33 6.80 -15.63
N TRP A 103 9.21 6.24 -16.09
CA TRP A 103 7.85 6.75 -15.84
C TRP A 103 7.61 7.06 -14.36
N LYS A 104 7.02 8.24 -14.11
CA LYS A 104 6.85 8.82 -12.77
C LYS A 104 5.54 8.45 -12.08
N GLY A 105 4.72 7.64 -12.73
CA GLY A 105 3.45 7.19 -12.20
C GLY A 105 2.27 8.02 -12.69
N LEU A 106 1.06 7.52 -12.47
CA LEU A 106 -0.17 8.05 -13.05
C LEU A 106 -0.51 9.45 -12.54
N ILE A 107 -0.19 9.75 -11.28
CA ILE A 107 -0.41 11.09 -10.73
C ILE A 107 0.53 12.09 -11.41
N ASN A 108 1.83 11.77 -11.47
CA ASN A 108 2.80 12.70 -12.05
C ASN A 108 2.67 12.83 -13.56
N ASP A 109 2.54 11.72 -14.28
CA ASP A 109 2.58 11.63 -15.74
C ASP A 109 1.49 10.67 -16.26
N PRO A 110 0.21 11.10 -16.25
CA PRO A 110 -0.92 10.25 -16.62
C PRO A 110 -0.90 9.79 -18.09
N TYR A 111 -0.20 10.54 -18.95
CA TYR A 111 -0.12 10.27 -20.38
C TYR A 111 1.12 9.47 -20.78
N MET A 112 2.02 9.17 -19.84
CA MET A 112 3.25 8.41 -20.08
C MET A 112 4.10 9.06 -21.19
N ASP A 113 4.08 10.39 -21.29
CA ASP A 113 4.70 11.18 -22.35
C ASP A 113 5.58 12.32 -21.82
N ASP A 114 5.93 12.27 -20.52
CA ASP A 114 6.70 13.29 -19.81
C ASP A 114 6.05 14.69 -19.83
N SER A 115 4.73 14.81 -20.06
CA SER A 115 3.99 16.08 -20.00
C SER A 115 3.75 16.61 -18.58
N PHE A 116 3.92 15.75 -17.57
CA PHE A 116 3.73 16.07 -16.15
C PHE A 116 2.40 16.76 -15.81
N ARG A 117 1.29 16.29 -16.38
CA ARG A 117 -0.06 16.83 -16.10
C ARG A 117 -0.61 16.35 -14.76
N ILE A 118 0.02 16.82 -13.67
CA ILE A 118 -0.28 16.41 -12.29
C ILE A 118 -1.72 16.72 -11.87
N ASP A 119 -2.27 17.84 -12.34
CA ASP A 119 -3.66 18.25 -12.12
C ASP A 119 -4.67 17.21 -12.65
N GLU A 120 -4.39 16.68 -13.84
CA GLU A 120 -5.20 15.65 -14.47
C GLU A 120 -4.94 14.27 -13.85
N GLY A 121 -3.69 13.95 -13.53
CA GLY A 121 -3.32 12.71 -12.83
C GLY A 121 -3.96 12.57 -11.45
N LEU A 122 -4.02 13.65 -10.67
CA LEU A 122 -4.75 13.72 -9.39
C LEU A 122 -6.25 13.44 -9.56
N THR A 123 -6.83 14.03 -10.60
CA THR A 123 -8.25 13.85 -10.95
C THR A 123 -8.54 12.39 -11.30
N LEU A 124 -7.73 11.78 -12.17
CA LEU A 124 -7.85 10.37 -12.55
C LEU A 124 -7.68 9.43 -11.35
N ALA A 125 -6.66 9.66 -10.53
CA ALA A 125 -6.39 8.87 -9.33
C ALA A 125 -7.56 8.90 -8.35
N ARG A 126 -8.14 10.09 -8.10
CA ARG A 126 -9.29 10.24 -7.20
C ARG A 126 -10.55 9.60 -7.77
N SER A 127 -10.84 9.81 -9.06
CA SER A 127 -12.02 9.19 -9.71
C SER A 127 -11.95 7.67 -9.60
N LEU A 128 -10.80 7.07 -9.93
CA LEU A 128 -10.61 5.63 -9.82
C LEU A 128 -10.83 5.14 -8.39
N LEU A 129 -10.21 5.77 -7.38
CA LEU A 129 -10.39 5.36 -5.98
C LEU A 129 -11.86 5.40 -5.54
N LEU A 130 -12.60 6.44 -5.94
CA LEU A 130 -14.03 6.56 -5.63
C LEU A 130 -14.84 5.46 -6.30
N GLU A 131 -14.59 5.18 -7.59
CA GLU A 131 -15.24 4.10 -8.33
C GLU A 131 -15.00 2.74 -7.66
N LEU A 132 -13.73 2.40 -7.40
CA LEU A 132 -13.34 1.14 -6.77
C LEU A 132 -13.99 0.96 -5.39
N THR A 133 -14.00 2.02 -4.59
CA THR A 133 -14.59 1.99 -3.24
C THR A 133 -16.12 1.90 -3.32
N ALA A 134 -16.76 2.60 -4.26
CA ALA A 134 -18.21 2.50 -4.49
C ALA A 134 -18.64 1.10 -4.97
N MET A 135 -17.76 0.37 -5.65
CA MET A 135 -17.99 -1.05 -5.94
C MET A 135 -17.90 -1.94 -4.69
N GLY A 136 -17.50 -1.42 -3.54
CA GLY A 136 -17.35 -2.18 -2.30
C GLY A 136 -15.98 -2.80 -2.10
N LEU A 137 -14.96 -2.37 -2.85
CA LEU A 137 -13.59 -2.87 -2.72
C LEU A 137 -12.73 -1.85 -1.96
N PRO A 138 -12.28 -2.17 -0.73
CA PRO A 138 -11.33 -1.34 0.01
C PRO A 138 -10.05 -1.14 -0.79
N THR A 139 -9.46 0.06 -0.70
CA THR A 139 -8.22 0.38 -1.43
C THR A 139 -7.09 0.73 -0.47
N GLY A 140 -5.86 0.38 -0.84
CA GLY A 140 -4.65 0.74 -0.12
C GLY A 140 -3.58 1.30 -1.04
N THR A 141 -2.80 2.24 -0.54
CA THR A 141 -1.78 2.94 -1.33
C THR A 141 -0.44 3.07 -0.58
N GLU A 142 0.52 3.78 -1.14
CA GLU A 142 1.77 4.18 -0.47
C GLU A 142 1.87 5.70 -0.42
N ALA A 143 2.23 6.25 0.74
CA ALA A 143 2.46 7.67 0.89
C ALA A 143 3.91 8.00 0.52
N LEU A 144 4.08 8.72 -0.59
CA LEU A 144 5.38 9.08 -1.16
C LEU A 144 5.79 10.52 -0.87
N ASP A 145 4.83 11.38 -0.51
CA ASP A 145 5.02 12.80 -0.26
C ASP A 145 3.99 13.35 0.74
N PRO A 146 4.23 14.53 1.34
CA PRO A 146 3.32 15.16 2.32
C PRO A 146 2.03 15.76 1.74
N ILE A 147 1.93 15.92 0.42
CA ILE A 147 0.90 16.71 -0.26
C ILE A 147 -0.25 15.81 -0.70
N ILE A 148 0.04 14.73 -1.41
CA ILE A 148 -0.96 13.81 -1.99
C ILE A 148 -1.97 13.25 -0.98
N PRO A 149 -1.60 12.92 0.28
CA PRO A 149 -2.58 12.49 1.28
C PRO A 149 -3.73 13.48 1.49
N GLN A 150 -3.51 14.79 1.31
CA GLN A 150 -4.59 15.77 1.46
C GLN A 150 -5.67 15.62 0.38
N TYR A 151 -5.35 15.06 -0.78
CA TYR A 151 -6.26 14.87 -1.91
C TYR A 151 -7.00 13.52 -1.86
N LEU A 152 -6.35 12.47 -1.36
CA LEU A 152 -6.82 11.09 -1.53
C LEU A 152 -7.10 10.34 -0.21
N SER A 153 -6.61 10.83 0.94
CA SER A 153 -6.69 10.06 2.20
C SER A 153 -8.10 9.80 2.71
N ASP A 154 -9.12 10.53 2.27
CA ASP A 154 -10.50 10.31 2.70
C ASP A 154 -11.10 9.00 2.18
N VAL A 155 -10.57 8.45 1.08
CA VAL A 155 -11.12 7.24 0.43
C VAL A 155 -10.29 5.98 0.66
N LEU A 156 -9.09 6.11 1.22
CA LEU A 156 -8.15 5.00 1.41
C LEU A 156 -8.43 4.23 2.71
N VAL A 157 -8.14 2.92 2.74
CA VAL A 157 -8.35 2.06 3.91
C VAL A 157 -7.03 1.69 4.59
N TRP A 158 -5.94 1.60 3.84
CA TRP A 158 -4.62 1.24 4.34
C TRP A 158 -3.52 2.01 3.59
N THR A 159 -2.44 2.37 4.28
CA THR A 159 -1.32 3.09 3.67
C THR A 159 0.01 2.43 4.01
N ALA A 160 0.92 2.31 3.05
CA ALA A 160 2.31 1.94 3.28
C ALA A 160 3.22 3.18 3.37
N ILE A 161 4.27 3.06 4.17
CA ILE A 161 5.50 3.85 4.06
C ILE A 161 6.59 2.96 3.48
N GLY A 162 7.18 3.43 2.38
CA GLY A 162 8.15 2.68 1.59
C GLY A 162 9.49 2.49 2.28
N ALA A 163 10.23 1.44 1.92
CA ALA A 163 11.50 1.09 2.55
C ALA A 163 12.56 2.21 2.50
N ARG A 164 12.48 3.10 1.50
CA ARG A 164 13.37 4.26 1.31
C ARG A 164 12.91 5.50 2.08
N THR A 165 11.65 5.54 2.52
CA THR A 165 11.06 6.67 3.24
C THR A 165 10.76 6.33 4.71
N THR A 166 10.84 5.07 5.12
CA THR A 166 10.69 4.66 6.53
C THR A 166 11.65 5.38 7.49
N GLU A 167 12.86 5.72 7.03
CA GLU A 167 13.83 6.48 7.84
C GLU A 167 13.58 8.00 7.83
N SER A 168 12.78 8.49 6.88
CA SER A 168 12.49 9.92 6.74
C SER A 168 11.62 10.42 7.89
N GLN A 169 12.11 11.43 8.59
CA GLN A 169 11.37 12.11 9.66
C GLN A 169 10.02 12.63 9.16
N THR A 170 10.00 13.30 8.00
CA THR A 170 8.78 13.81 7.37
C THR A 170 7.73 12.72 7.19
N HIS A 171 8.12 11.52 6.74
CA HIS A 171 7.18 10.42 6.53
C HIS A 171 6.66 9.82 7.84
N ARG A 172 7.49 9.77 8.89
CA ARG A 172 7.06 9.36 10.23
C ARG A 172 6.04 10.33 10.82
N GLU A 173 6.29 11.63 10.65
CA GLU A 173 5.39 12.70 11.09
C GLU A 173 4.06 12.67 10.31
N ILE A 174 4.10 12.51 8.98
CA ILE A 174 2.90 12.32 8.15
C ILE A 174 2.10 11.10 8.63
N ALA A 175 2.78 9.96 8.82
CA ALA A 175 2.13 8.72 9.22
C ALA A 175 1.40 8.83 10.56
N SER A 176 1.90 9.65 11.48
CA SER A 176 1.24 9.94 12.76
C SER A 176 -0.10 10.68 12.63
N GLY A 177 -0.36 11.30 11.48
CA GLY A 177 -1.59 12.04 11.17
C GLY A 177 -2.51 11.35 10.16
N LEU A 178 -2.08 10.25 9.53
CA LEU A 178 -2.91 9.51 8.58
C LEU A 178 -4.11 8.87 9.30
N SER A 179 -5.27 8.91 8.65
CA SER A 179 -6.50 8.30 9.18
C SER A 179 -6.62 6.79 8.92
N THR A 180 -5.68 6.20 8.19
CA THR A 180 -5.59 4.76 7.93
C THR A 180 -4.62 4.09 8.90
N PRO A 181 -4.75 2.77 9.14
CA PRO A 181 -3.63 1.95 9.57
C PRO A 181 -2.43 2.12 8.61
N VAL A 182 -1.21 2.03 9.14
CA VAL A 182 0.02 2.31 8.38
C VAL A 182 1.03 1.18 8.48
N GLY A 183 1.43 0.62 7.33
CA GLY A 183 2.50 -0.38 7.26
C GLY A 183 3.86 0.25 6.98
N PHE A 184 4.84 0.03 7.87
CA PHE A 184 6.22 0.48 7.68
C PHE A 184 7.09 -0.64 7.13
N LYS A 185 7.59 -0.49 5.90
CA LYS A 185 8.51 -1.47 5.31
C LYS A 185 9.86 -1.42 6.02
N ASN A 186 10.43 -2.60 6.28
CA ASN A 186 11.83 -2.71 6.72
C ASN A 186 12.78 -2.06 5.70
N GLY A 187 13.97 -1.64 6.16
CA GLY A 187 14.97 -0.99 5.30
C GLY A 187 15.40 -1.87 4.13
N THR A 188 15.91 -1.28 3.04
CA THR A 188 16.29 -2.03 1.82
C THR A 188 17.37 -3.09 2.08
N ASN A 189 18.22 -2.88 3.08
CA ASN A 189 19.23 -3.83 3.55
C ASN A 189 18.68 -4.96 4.45
N GLY A 190 17.38 -4.96 4.76
CA GLY A 190 16.73 -5.89 5.69
C GLY A 190 16.60 -5.38 7.13
N SER A 191 17.03 -4.15 7.43
CA SER A 191 17.01 -3.62 8.81
C SER A 191 15.59 -3.42 9.34
N LEU A 192 15.30 -4.08 10.47
CA LEU A 192 14.04 -3.92 11.22
C LEU A 192 14.04 -2.66 12.07
N GLU A 193 15.21 -2.24 12.57
CA GLU A 193 15.34 -1.12 13.51
C GLU A 193 14.76 0.17 12.93
N VAL A 194 15.00 0.44 11.65
CA VAL A 194 14.47 1.63 10.95
C VAL A 194 12.94 1.65 10.96
N ALA A 195 12.30 0.50 10.74
CA ALA A 195 10.83 0.38 10.73
C ALA A 195 10.24 0.42 12.13
N ILE A 196 10.90 -0.19 13.12
CA ILE A 196 10.45 -0.13 14.51
C ILE A 196 10.57 1.29 15.07
N ASN A 197 11.65 2.02 14.77
CA ASN A 197 11.79 3.42 15.13
C ASN A 197 10.71 4.29 14.47
N ALA A 198 10.36 4.00 13.21
CA ALA A 198 9.27 4.68 12.52
C ALA A 198 7.91 4.41 13.17
N LEU A 199 7.64 3.16 13.54
CA LEU A 199 6.43 2.76 14.27
C LEU A 199 6.30 3.50 15.61
N GLN A 200 7.37 3.53 16.41
CA GLN A 200 7.39 4.27 17.68
C GLN A 200 7.18 5.76 17.47
N SER A 201 7.83 6.34 16.46
CA SER A 201 7.68 7.76 16.13
C SER A 201 6.24 8.07 15.75
N ALA A 202 5.65 7.32 14.81
CA ALA A 202 4.31 7.57 14.31
C ALA A 202 3.21 7.41 15.38
N ALA A 203 3.44 6.60 16.41
CA ALA A 203 2.51 6.45 17.53
C ALA A 203 2.39 7.70 18.43
N ASN A 204 3.28 8.69 18.28
CA ASN A 204 3.32 9.89 19.12
C ASN A 204 2.82 11.15 18.37
N PRO A 205 2.37 12.20 19.09
CA PRO A 205 2.06 13.50 18.51
C PRO A 205 3.27 14.16 17.83
N HIS A 206 3.04 14.80 16.69
CA HIS A 206 4.04 15.58 15.95
C HIS A 206 3.53 16.95 15.54
N SER A 207 4.45 17.82 15.13
CA SER A 207 4.17 19.09 14.47
C SER A 207 5.10 19.26 13.27
N PHE A 208 4.55 19.37 12.07
CA PHE A 208 5.34 19.45 10.84
C PHE A 208 4.71 20.39 9.79
N LEU A 209 5.49 20.75 8.76
CA LEU A 209 5.00 21.58 7.66
C LEU A 209 4.29 20.72 6.61
N GLY A 210 3.07 21.09 6.27
CA GLY A 210 2.29 20.48 5.18
C GLY A 210 1.41 21.53 4.51
N ILE A 211 0.32 21.09 3.86
CA ILE A 211 -0.69 22.00 3.30
C ILE A 211 -2.06 21.77 3.94
N ASN A 212 -2.88 22.81 4.01
CA ASN A 212 -4.29 22.70 4.36
C ASN A 212 -5.16 22.36 3.12
N GLN A 213 -6.48 22.22 3.32
CA GLN A 213 -7.41 21.89 2.23
C GLN A 213 -7.53 23.00 1.16
N PHE A 214 -7.10 24.23 1.47
CA PHE A 214 -7.02 25.36 0.53
C PHE A 214 -5.66 25.45 -0.18
N GLY A 215 -4.78 24.46 -0.03
CA GLY A 215 -3.46 24.42 -0.68
C GLY A 215 -2.41 25.35 -0.06
N GLN A 216 -2.69 25.95 1.10
CA GLN A 216 -1.76 26.86 1.77
C GLN A 216 -0.83 26.09 2.70
N SER A 217 0.44 26.50 2.76
CA SER A 217 1.39 25.96 3.74
C SER A 217 0.86 26.14 5.16
N ALA A 218 0.89 25.07 5.95
CA ALA A 218 0.33 25.04 7.29
C ALA A 218 1.20 24.19 8.24
N VAL A 219 1.14 24.52 9.53
CA VAL A 219 1.67 23.65 10.59
C VAL A 219 0.61 22.60 10.91
N ILE A 220 0.89 21.35 10.56
CA ILE A 220 0.04 20.19 10.85
C ILE A 220 0.41 19.66 12.23
N ARG A 221 -0.60 19.44 13.08
CA ARG A 221 -0.43 18.87 14.42
C ARG A 221 -1.20 17.56 14.51
N THR A 222 -0.51 16.49 14.88
CA THR A 222 -1.08 15.15 14.90
C THR A 222 -1.23 14.63 16.33
N ARG A 223 -2.06 13.61 16.51
CA ARG A 223 -2.28 12.97 17.82
C ARG A 223 -1.46 11.69 18.00
N GLY A 224 -0.73 11.27 16.97
CA GLY A 224 -0.15 9.93 16.89
C GLY A 224 -1.13 8.92 16.28
N ASN A 225 -0.58 7.92 15.59
CA ASN A 225 -1.29 6.83 14.97
C ASN A 225 -0.85 5.49 15.58
N HIS A 226 -1.75 4.90 16.36
CA HIS A 226 -1.47 3.66 17.10
C HIS A 226 -1.64 2.39 16.24
N TYR A 227 -2.20 2.52 15.04
CA TYR A 227 -2.44 1.40 14.12
C TYR A 227 -1.31 1.24 13.08
N GLY A 228 -0.08 1.48 13.52
CA GLY A 228 1.11 1.15 12.77
C GLY A 228 1.50 -0.33 12.89
N HIS A 229 2.14 -0.89 11.88
CA HIS A 229 2.64 -2.27 11.88
C HIS A 229 3.86 -2.43 10.95
N ILE A 230 4.59 -3.54 11.10
CA ILE A 230 5.77 -3.83 10.28
C ILE A 230 5.35 -4.50 8.98
N VAL A 231 5.98 -4.12 7.86
CA VAL A 231 5.92 -4.83 6.58
C VAL A 231 7.29 -5.45 6.28
N LEU A 232 7.38 -6.78 6.38
CA LEU A 232 8.59 -7.54 6.05
C LEU A 232 8.63 -7.80 4.55
N ARG A 233 9.65 -7.24 3.88
CA ARG A 233 9.76 -7.24 2.41
C ARG A 233 11.10 -7.77 1.87
N GLY A 234 11.83 -8.48 2.71
CA GLY A 234 13.20 -8.94 2.50
C GLY A 234 14.21 -7.81 2.57
N GLY A 235 15.44 -8.10 2.17
CA GLY A 235 16.48 -7.10 1.96
C GLY A 235 17.53 -7.56 0.96
N ASP A 236 18.55 -6.74 0.72
CA ASP A 236 19.60 -6.97 -0.29
C ASP A 236 20.29 -8.34 -0.19
N ARG A 237 20.23 -9.01 0.96
CA ARG A 237 20.95 -10.27 1.23
C ARG A 237 20.08 -11.51 1.29
N ARG A 238 18.81 -11.39 1.68
CA ARG A 238 17.89 -12.54 1.83
C ARG A 238 16.42 -12.11 2.01
N PRO A 239 15.48 -13.01 1.69
CA PRO A 239 14.12 -12.94 2.20
C PRO A 239 14.06 -12.92 3.72
N ASN A 240 12.96 -12.41 4.27
CA ASN A 240 12.70 -12.36 5.70
C ASN A 240 11.24 -12.75 6.06
N TYR A 241 10.64 -13.64 5.27
CA TYR A 241 9.30 -14.18 5.52
C TYR A 241 9.30 -15.49 6.32
N ASP A 242 10.46 -16.17 6.42
CA ASP A 242 10.60 -17.45 7.10
C ASP A 242 10.36 -17.32 8.62
N SER A 243 10.05 -18.45 9.28
CA SER A 243 9.71 -18.47 10.70
C SER A 243 10.81 -17.92 11.62
N VAL A 244 12.09 -18.05 11.27
CA VAL A 244 13.19 -17.47 12.04
C VAL A 244 13.16 -15.95 11.94
N SER A 245 12.96 -15.42 10.73
CA SER A 245 12.83 -13.98 10.50
C SER A 245 11.60 -13.39 11.20
N ILE A 246 10.47 -14.09 11.20
CA ILE A 246 9.27 -13.69 11.95
C ILE A 246 9.55 -13.64 13.44
N ALA A 247 10.13 -14.69 14.03
CA ALA A 247 10.46 -14.73 15.46
C ALA A 247 11.46 -13.63 15.89
N LEU A 248 12.43 -13.29 15.03
CA LEU A 248 13.35 -12.18 15.27
C LEU A 248 12.61 -10.83 15.26
N CYS A 249 11.65 -10.64 14.36
CA CYS A 249 10.81 -9.45 14.33
C CYS A 249 9.91 -9.35 15.56
N GLU A 250 9.29 -10.45 15.99
CA GLU A 250 8.49 -10.53 17.21
C GLU A 250 9.31 -10.12 18.44
N LYS A 251 10.51 -10.68 18.60
CA LYS A 251 11.44 -10.33 19.69
C LYS A 251 11.82 -8.85 19.67
N ALA A 252 12.08 -8.30 18.49
CA ALA A 252 12.46 -6.89 18.35
C ALA A 252 11.28 -5.95 18.71
N LEU A 253 10.05 -6.28 18.29
CA LEU A 253 8.84 -5.54 18.65
C LEU A 253 8.55 -5.63 20.15
N GLN A 254 8.66 -6.82 20.74
CA GLN A 254 8.46 -7.04 22.17
C GLN A 254 9.47 -6.25 23.02
N ALA A 255 10.74 -6.23 22.61
CA ALA A 255 11.79 -5.44 23.29
C ALA A 255 11.47 -3.93 23.32
N LYS A 256 10.69 -3.44 22.35
CA LYS A 256 10.23 -2.05 22.24
C LYS A 256 8.79 -1.83 22.73
N LYS A 257 8.17 -2.87 23.32
CA LYS A 257 6.77 -2.87 23.81
C LYS A 257 5.76 -2.49 22.72
N MET A 258 6.02 -2.92 21.49
CA MET A 258 5.13 -2.72 20.35
C MET A 258 4.33 -3.99 20.08
N PRO A 259 3.06 -3.89 19.61
CA PRO A 259 2.29 -5.05 19.18
C PRO A 259 3.03 -5.84 18.07
N ALA A 260 3.01 -7.17 18.16
CA ALA A 260 3.59 -8.06 17.16
C ALA A 260 2.68 -8.18 15.93
N ASN A 261 2.43 -7.06 15.26
CA ASN A 261 1.63 -7.00 14.03
C ASN A 261 2.56 -6.96 12.83
N ILE A 262 2.60 -8.07 12.08
CA ILE A 262 3.52 -8.28 10.97
C ILE A 262 2.73 -8.54 9.69
N VAL A 263 2.97 -7.73 8.67
CA VAL A 263 2.54 -7.98 7.30
C VAL A 263 3.74 -8.51 6.51
N VAL A 264 3.54 -9.56 5.72
CA VAL A 264 4.59 -10.08 4.84
C VAL A 264 4.32 -9.65 3.40
N ASP A 265 5.25 -8.90 2.81
CA ASP A 265 5.29 -8.63 1.38
C ASP A 265 5.84 -9.86 0.66
N CYS A 266 4.99 -10.50 -0.14
CA CYS A 266 5.31 -11.72 -0.87
C CYS A 266 6.13 -11.45 -2.13
N SER A 267 6.19 -10.20 -2.61
CA SER A 267 6.91 -9.78 -3.81
C SER A 267 8.36 -9.37 -3.46
N HIS A 268 8.95 -8.47 -4.26
CA HIS A 268 10.11 -7.69 -3.86
C HIS A 268 11.31 -8.57 -3.46
N ALA A 269 12.07 -8.24 -2.41
CA ALA A 269 13.24 -9.03 -2.03
C ALA A 269 12.86 -10.39 -1.42
N ASN A 270 11.63 -10.56 -0.92
CA ASN A 270 11.13 -11.86 -0.49
C ASN A 270 10.92 -12.82 -1.66
N SER A 271 10.54 -12.31 -2.83
CA SER A 271 10.41 -13.09 -4.06
C SER A 271 11.71 -13.21 -4.88
N PHE A 272 12.83 -12.67 -4.40
CA PHE A 272 14.03 -12.43 -5.22
C PHE A 272 13.76 -11.66 -6.52
N LYS A 273 12.73 -10.78 -6.51
CA LYS A 273 12.19 -10.08 -7.69
C LYS A 273 11.70 -11.03 -8.79
N ASN A 274 11.30 -12.24 -8.44
CA ASN A 274 10.72 -13.22 -9.34
C ASN A 274 9.25 -13.46 -8.94
N PRO A 275 8.26 -13.04 -9.75
CA PRO A 275 6.84 -13.19 -9.40
C PRO A 275 6.44 -14.64 -9.13
N ALA A 276 7.09 -15.63 -9.77
CA ALA A 276 6.81 -17.05 -9.52
C ALA A 276 7.12 -17.53 -8.10
N MET A 277 7.89 -16.74 -7.33
CA MET A 277 8.18 -17.04 -5.93
C MET A 277 7.07 -16.56 -4.99
N GLN A 278 6.22 -15.59 -5.39
CA GLN A 278 5.18 -15.06 -4.51
C GLN A 278 4.24 -16.15 -3.94
N PRO A 279 3.76 -17.13 -4.74
CA PRO A 279 2.93 -18.22 -4.20
C PRO A 279 3.64 -19.07 -3.14
N LEU A 280 4.95 -19.25 -3.25
CA LEU A 280 5.73 -19.98 -2.25
C LEU A 280 5.82 -19.22 -0.94
N VAL A 281 6.00 -17.89 -0.99
CA VAL A 281 5.97 -17.03 0.20
C VAL A 281 4.59 -17.08 0.86
N ILE A 282 3.51 -16.99 0.08
CA ILE A 282 2.14 -17.05 0.60
C ILE A 282 1.87 -18.40 1.29
N ARG A 283 2.28 -19.51 0.67
CA ARG A 283 2.12 -20.86 1.24
C ARG A 283 2.92 -21.06 2.52
N ASP A 284 4.13 -20.52 2.59
CA ASP A 284 4.97 -20.54 3.79
C ASP A 284 4.33 -19.76 4.94
N CYS A 285 3.91 -18.51 4.70
CA CYS A 285 3.19 -17.73 5.71
C CYS A 285 1.89 -18.42 6.15
N THR A 286 1.15 -19.00 5.21
CA THR A 286 -0.06 -19.78 5.50
C THR A 286 0.26 -20.97 6.40
N HIS A 287 1.34 -21.71 6.09
CA HIS A 287 1.79 -22.84 6.90
C HIS A 287 2.20 -22.41 8.31
N GLN A 288 2.95 -21.31 8.46
CA GLN A 288 3.31 -20.79 9.78
C GLN A 288 2.07 -20.47 10.63
N ILE A 289 1.01 -19.94 10.02
CA ILE A 289 -0.25 -19.65 10.73
C ILE A 289 -0.97 -20.94 11.14
N VAL A 290 -0.98 -21.96 10.28
CA VAL A 290 -1.50 -23.30 10.61
C VAL A 290 -0.75 -23.91 11.80
N GLU A 291 0.56 -23.72 11.87
CA GLU A 291 1.42 -24.16 12.98
C GLU A 291 1.35 -23.24 14.22
N GLY A 292 0.41 -22.29 14.26
CA GLY A 292 0.14 -21.48 15.44
C GLY A 292 0.83 -20.12 15.50
N ASN A 293 1.48 -19.64 14.43
CA ASN A 293 1.95 -18.26 14.41
C ASN A 293 0.76 -17.31 14.60
N GLN A 294 0.88 -16.35 15.52
CA GLN A 294 -0.16 -15.34 15.79
C GLN A 294 0.18 -13.96 15.22
N SER A 295 1.46 -13.69 14.93
CA SER A 295 1.93 -12.34 14.60
C SER A 295 1.70 -11.91 13.16
N ILE A 296 1.61 -12.85 12.21
CA ILE A 296 1.29 -12.55 10.81
C ILE A 296 -0.18 -12.13 10.71
N VAL A 297 -0.44 -10.86 10.42
CA VAL A 297 -1.78 -10.24 10.35
C VAL A 297 -2.25 -10.00 8.93
N GLY A 298 -1.32 -10.02 7.98
CA GLY A 298 -1.65 -9.77 6.60
C GLY A 298 -0.52 -10.07 5.65
N LEU A 299 -0.87 -10.01 4.36
CA LEU A 299 0.03 -10.26 3.25
C LEU A 299 -0.04 -9.08 2.27
N MET A 300 1.05 -8.81 1.56
CA MET A 300 1.06 -7.89 0.42
C MET A 300 1.53 -8.65 -0.83
N ILE A 301 0.78 -8.54 -1.92
CA ILE A 301 0.96 -9.32 -3.15
C ILE A 301 0.92 -8.38 -4.35
N GLU A 302 1.86 -8.56 -5.28
CA GLU A 302 1.85 -7.85 -6.57
C GLU A 302 1.30 -8.77 -7.66
N SER A 303 0.09 -8.46 -8.11
CA SER A 303 -0.69 -9.26 -9.07
C SER A 303 -1.32 -8.35 -10.11
N ASN A 304 -1.46 -8.84 -11.33
CA ASN A 304 -2.16 -8.13 -12.40
C ASN A 304 -2.99 -9.13 -13.21
N ILE A 305 -3.68 -8.66 -14.24
CA ILE A 305 -4.44 -9.57 -15.13
C ILE A 305 -3.47 -10.50 -15.85
N GLY A 306 -2.43 -9.94 -16.46
CA GLY A 306 -1.39 -10.67 -17.18
C GLY A 306 -0.11 -10.86 -16.36
N TRP A 307 0.64 -11.91 -16.72
CA TRP A 307 1.89 -12.29 -16.07
C TRP A 307 3.05 -11.34 -16.36
N GLY A 308 3.91 -11.15 -15.36
CA GLY A 308 5.22 -10.53 -15.52
C GLY A 308 5.15 -9.00 -15.60
N ASN A 309 6.07 -8.42 -16.36
CA ASN A 309 6.08 -7.01 -16.70
C ASN A 309 6.47 -6.81 -18.17
N GLN A 310 6.39 -5.56 -18.61
CA GLN A 310 6.83 -5.09 -19.90
C GLN A 310 7.52 -3.73 -19.76
N SER A 311 8.36 -3.37 -20.72
CA SER A 311 8.94 -2.04 -20.82
C SER A 311 7.92 -1.07 -21.40
N LEU A 312 7.94 0.18 -20.93
CA LEU A 312 7.25 1.27 -21.62
C LEU A 312 7.92 1.52 -22.98
N THR A 313 7.13 1.58 -24.04
CA THR A 313 7.55 1.86 -25.42
C THR A 313 6.96 3.19 -25.89
N ASP A 314 7.58 3.83 -26.88
CA ASP A 314 7.08 5.08 -27.47
C ASP A 314 5.67 4.92 -28.07
N ASP A 315 5.39 3.76 -28.67
CA ASP A 315 4.05 3.39 -29.10
C ASP A 315 3.30 2.65 -27.98
N ARG A 316 2.42 3.37 -27.30
CA ARG A 316 1.58 2.84 -26.20
C ARG A 316 0.57 1.79 -26.66
N SER A 317 0.20 1.77 -27.95
CA SER A 317 -0.75 0.78 -28.46
C SER A 317 -0.18 -0.65 -28.49
N GLN A 318 1.15 -0.78 -28.37
CA GLN A 318 1.85 -2.06 -28.26
C GLN A 318 1.89 -2.62 -26.84
N LEU A 319 1.47 -1.83 -25.83
CA LEU A 319 1.44 -2.32 -24.45
C LEU A 319 0.42 -3.44 -24.34
N LYS A 320 0.88 -4.57 -23.81
CA LYS A 320 0.01 -5.72 -23.52
C LYS A 320 -0.95 -5.32 -22.41
N TYR A 321 -2.25 -5.50 -22.69
CA TYR A 321 -3.31 -5.24 -21.73
C TYR A 321 -3.09 -5.98 -20.41
N GLY A 322 -3.25 -5.28 -19.29
CA GLY A 322 -3.19 -5.90 -17.96
C GLY A 322 -1.82 -6.43 -17.55
N VAL A 323 -0.73 -6.03 -18.22
CA VAL A 323 0.65 -6.39 -17.84
C VAL A 323 1.36 -5.17 -17.27
N SER A 324 2.01 -5.34 -16.12
CA SER A 324 2.69 -4.26 -15.39
C SER A 324 3.79 -3.58 -16.23
N ILE A 325 3.92 -2.26 -16.14
CA ILE A 325 5.07 -1.51 -16.71
C ILE A 325 6.17 -1.22 -15.67
N THR A 326 6.02 -1.76 -14.45
CA THR A 326 6.99 -1.60 -13.35
C THR A 326 7.54 -2.94 -12.90
N ASP A 327 7.29 -3.41 -11.67
CA ASP A 327 7.73 -4.76 -11.28
C ASP A 327 6.81 -5.83 -11.85
N ALA A 328 7.40 -6.99 -12.06
CA ALA A 328 6.71 -8.17 -12.56
C ALA A 328 5.70 -8.68 -11.54
N CYS A 329 4.47 -8.90 -11.99
CA CYS A 329 3.35 -9.38 -11.18
C CYS A 329 3.05 -10.86 -11.48
N ILE A 330 2.41 -11.56 -10.55
CA ILE A 330 1.70 -12.80 -10.90
C ILE A 330 0.44 -12.47 -11.71
N ASP A 331 -0.03 -13.42 -12.52
CA ASP A 331 -1.27 -13.27 -13.30
C ASP A 331 -2.52 -13.52 -12.43
N TRP A 332 -3.68 -13.31 -13.05
CA TRP A 332 -4.97 -13.45 -12.38
C TRP A 332 -5.21 -14.90 -11.91
N GLU A 333 -4.94 -15.88 -12.76
CA GLU A 333 -5.15 -17.30 -12.46
C GLU A 333 -4.31 -17.75 -11.26
N THR A 334 -3.04 -17.32 -11.20
CA THR A 334 -2.17 -17.60 -10.05
C THR A 334 -2.68 -16.89 -8.80
N THR A 335 -3.16 -15.65 -8.92
CA THR A 335 -3.70 -14.86 -7.80
C THR A 335 -4.91 -15.55 -7.18
N GLU A 336 -5.89 -15.91 -8.00
CA GLU A 336 -7.14 -16.55 -7.59
C GLU A 336 -6.88 -17.92 -6.96
N THR A 337 -6.03 -18.74 -7.60
CA THR A 337 -5.65 -20.06 -7.09
C THR A 337 -4.98 -19.95 -5.72
N THR A 338 -3.98 -19.07 -5.59
CA THR A 338 -3.19 -18.97 -4.36
C THR A 338 -4.00 -18.43 -3.18
N LEU A 339 -4.90 -17.46 -3.42
CA LEU A 339 -5.76 -16.93 -2.36
C LEU A 339 -6.85 -17.92 -1.93
N ARG A 340 -7.40 -18.71 -2.87
CA ARG A 340 -8.32 -19.79 -2.52
C ARG A 340 -7.64 -20.92 -1.74
N GLU A 341 -6.41 -21.29 -2.10
CA GLU A 341 -5.60 -22.24 -1.33
C GLU A 341 -5.38 -21.74 0.11
N ALA A 342 -5.00 -20.47 0.28
CA ALA A 342 -4.80 -19.87 1.60
C ALA A 342 -6.11 -19.85 2.40
N HIS A 343 -7.22 -19.41 1.79
CA HIS A 343 -8.55 -19.45 2.40
C HIS A 343 -8.92 -20.86 2.89
N ALA A 344 -8.79 -21.87 2.02
CA ALA A 344 -9.16 -23.25 2.34
C ALA A 344 -8.38 -23.82 3.52
N ARG A 345 -7.09 -23.47 3.65
CA ARG A 345 -6.24 -23.91 4.77
C ARG A 345 -6.49 -23.15 6.07
N LEU A 346 -6.98 -21.91 5.99
CA LEU A 346 -7.09 -21.00 7.13
C LEU A 346 -8.49 -20.92 7.73
N LYS A 347 -9.54 -21.34 7.00
CA LYS A 347 -10.94 -21.19 7.42
C LYS A 347 -11.28 -21.78 8.79
N ASP A 348 -10.71 -22.94 9.11
CA ASP A 348 -10.96 -23.64 10.38
C ASP A 348 -9.90 -23.30 11.46
N VAL A 349 -8.80 -22.66 11.04
CA VAL A 349 -7.65 -22.31 11.90
C VAL A 349 -7.83 -20.93 12.51
N LEU A 350 -8.10 -19.91 11.69
CA LEU A 350 -8.15 -18.51 12.12
C LEU A 350 -9.17 -18.25 13.26
N PRO A 351 -10.39 -18.80 13.24
CA PRO A 351 -11.35 -18.59 14.33
C PRO A 351 -10.84 -19.03 15.70
N ASN A 352 -9.94 -20.02 15.75
CA ASN A 352 -9.39 -20.60 16.98
C ASN A 352 -7.97 -20.11 17.31
N ARG A 353 -7.41 -19.21 16.48
CA ARG A 353 -6.00 -18.80 16.53
C ARG A 353 -5.60 -18.10 17.84
N HIS A 354 -6.57 -17.49 18.53
CA HIS A 354 -6.34 -16.69 19.74
C HIS A 354 -6.90 -17.32 21.02
N THR A 355 -7.48 -18.52 20.92
CA THR A 355 -8.07 -19.26 22.05
C THR A 355 -7.16 -20.36 22.60
N GLN A 356 -6.00 -20.57 21.98
CA GLN A 356 -4.88 -21.40 22.46
C GLN A 356 -3.79 -20.47 22.99
#